data_AF-A0A5U0GDA7-F1
#
_entry.id   AF-A0A5U0GDA7-F1
#
_cell.length_a   1.000
_cell.length_b   1.000
_cell.length_c   1.000
_cell.angle_alpha   90.00
_cell.angle_beta   90.00
_cell.angle_gamma   90.00
#
_symmetry.space_group_name_H-M   'P 1'
#
loop_
_entity.id
_entity.type
_entity.pdbx_description
1 polymer ?
#
loop_
_entity_poly.entity_id
_entity_poly.type
_entity_poly.pdbx_seq_one_letter_code
_entity_poly.pdbx_strand_id
1 'polypeptide(L)'
;MSQSKDKFVTDWFYVPCASQKKLQRTGFLGLGDPKIVKDYVNNVPDLDAYAEKLAESYNKLDSAGYEVINIVPINIGSSDQCFQENKNYVGDVGYSITRGAVVVGKLKSEGNDK
;
A
#
# COMPACT_ATOMS: atom_id res chain seq x y z
N MET A 1 -30.70 22.20 9.95
CA MET A 1 -29.48 23.03 9.87
C MET A 1 -28.59 22.42 8.80
N SER A 2 -28.30 23.13 7.72
CA SER A 2 -27.37 22.65 6.70
C SER A 2 -25.95 22.76 7.26
N GLN A 3 -25.25 21.64 7.47
CA GLN A 3 -23.82 21.69 7.80
C GLN A 3 -23.08 22.15 6.54
N SER A 4 -22.30 23.24 6.66
CA SER A 4 -21.41 23.68 5.60
C SER A 4 -20.35 22.61 5.36
N LYS A 5 -20.20 22.16 4.11
CA LYS A 5 -19.12 21.23 3.73
C LYS A 5 -17.75 21.88 3.90
N ASP A 6 -16.77 21.11 4.37
CA ASP A 6 -15.39 21.58 4.46
C ASP A 6 -14.78 21.82 3.07
N LYS A 7 -13.96 22.87 2.93
CA LYS A 7 -13.31 23.23 1.66
C LYS A 7 -12.30 22.19 1.20
N PHE A 8 -11.58 21.58 2.14
CA PHE A 8 -10.61 20.53 1.87
C PHE A 8 -10.90 19.33 2.77
N VAL A 9 -10.78 18.13 2.22
CA VAL A 9 -10.92 16.87 2.94
C VAL A 9 -9.81 15.93 2.51
N THR A 10 -9.54 14.92 3.32
CA THR A 10 -8.57 13.88 2.99
C THR A 10 -9.21 12.51 3.09
N ASP A 11 -8.80 11.61 2.20
CA ASP A 11 -8.93 10.17 2.38
C ASP A 11 -7.54 9.57 2.42
N TRP A 12 -7.39 8.38 2.99
CA TRP A 12 -6.09 7.73 3.05
C TRP A 12 -6.24 6.22 3.01
N PHE A 13 -5.21 5.55 2.50
CA PHE A 13 -5.15 4.10 2.44
C PHE A 13 -3.72 3.61 2.63
N TYR A 14 -3.60 2.35 3.00
CA TYR A 14 -2.35 1.61 2.99
C TYR A 14 -2.56 0.21 2.41
N VAL A 15 -1.48 -0.41 1.93
CA VAL A 15 -1.49 -1.74 1.31
C VAL A 15 -0.48 -2.69 1.94
N PRO A 16 -0.74 -4.00 1.89
CA PRO A 16 0.24 -5.02 2.27
C PRO A 16 1.45 -5.01 1.32
N CYS A 17 2.51 -5.71 1.72
CA CYS A 17 3.58 -6.07 0.79
C CYS A 17 3.09 -7.18 -0.16
N ALA A 18 3.64 -7.20 -1.37
CA ALA A 18 3.41 -8.26 -2.34
C ALA A 18 3.78 -9.61 -1.74
N SER A 19 3.07 -10.66 -2.15
CA SER A 19 3.36 -12.03 -1.72
C SER A 19 3.52 -12.94 -2.93
N GLN A 20 4.44 -13.88 -2.83
CA GLN A 20 4.64 -14.94 -3.80
C GLN A 20 4.21 -16.28 -3.18
N LYS A 21 3.61 -17.15 -4.00
CA LYS A 21 3.30 -18.51 -3.58
C LYS A 21 4.54 -19.37 -3.79
N LYS A 22 5.15 -19.86 -2.71
CA LYS A 22 6.24 -20.85 -2.76
C LYS A 22 5.74 -22.22 -2.35
N LEU A 23 6.14 -23.25 -3.08
CA LEU A 23 5.92 -24.65 -2.69
C LEU A 23 6.99 -25.03 -1.65
N GLN A 24 6.57 -25.22 -0.41
CA GLN A 24 7.45 -25.71 0.65
C GLN A 24 7.25 -27.23 0.79
N ARG A 25 8.31 -28.01 0.53
CA ARG A 25 8.31 -29.45 0.81
C ARG A 25 8.20 -29.66 2.32
N THR A 26 7.28 -30.53 2.75
CA THR A 26 7.07 -30.83 4.16
C THR A 26 7.50 -32.27 4.49
N GLY A 27 7.70 -32.58 5.78
CA GLY A 27 8.03 -33.93 6.26
C GLY A 27 9.52 -34.22 6.51
N PHE A 28 9.80 -35.23 7.33
CA PHE A 28 11.15 -35.76 7.56
C PHE A 28 11.67 -36.34 6.23
N LEU A 29 12.85 -35.92 5.77
CA LEU A 29 13.42 -36.25 4.46
C LEU A 29 12.60 -35.82 3.22
N GLY A 30 11.59 -34.96 3.34
CA GLY A 30 10.85 -34.42 2.18
C GLY A 30 9.82 -35.38 1.56
N LEU A 31 9.31 -36.34 2.34
CA LEU A 31 8.25 -37.29 1.94
C LEU A 31 6.82 -36.77 2.13
N GLY A 32 6.63 -35.54 2.62
CA GLY A 32 5.30 -34.95 2.81
C GLY A 32 4.83 -34.13 1.61
N ASP A 33 3.50 -33.99 1.49
CA ASP A 33 2.89 -33.19 0.43
C ASP A 33 3.39 -31.73 0.49
N PRO A 34 3.72 -31.12 -0.66
CA PRO A 34 4.18 -29.75 -0.68
C PRO A 34 3.05 -28.80 -0.28
N LYS A 35 3.31 -27.93 0.70
CA LYS A 35 2.37 -26.87 1.11
C LYS A 35 2.68 -25.60 0.35
N ILE A 36 1.63 -24.94 -0.15
CA ILE A 36 1.74 -23.58 -0.70
C ILE A 36 1.88 -22.62 0.48
N VAL A 37 3.02 -21.97 0.60
CA VAL A 37 3.28 -20.93 1.60
C VAL A 37 3.30 -19.57 0.89
N LYS A 38 2.62 -18.58 1.46
CA LYS A 38 2.77 -17.18 1.04
C LYS A 38 4.09 -16.66 1.60
N ASP A 39 5.03 -16.38 0.72
CA ASP A 39 6.29 -15.73 1.04
C ASP A 39 6.15 -14.24 0.70
N TYR A 40 6.26 -13.38 1.70
CA TYR A 40 6.10 -11.93 1.50
C TYR A 40 7.41 -11.35 0.97
N VAL A 41 7.30 -10.55 -0.09
CA VAL A 41 8.40 -9.75 -0.60
C VAL A 41 8.40 -8.46 0.21
N ASN A 42 9.12 -8.46 1.35
CA ASN A 42 9.06 -7.40 2.37
C ASN A 42 9.25 -5.97 1.82
N ASN A 43 10.00 -5.83 0.73
CA ASN A 43 10.40 -4.56 0.13
C ASN A 43 9.57 -4.14 -1.09
N VAL A 44 8.51 -4.87 -1.45
CA VAL A 44 7.66 -4.54 -2.61
C VAL A 44 6.22 -4.37 -2.15
N PRO A 45 5.58 -3.21 -2.36
CA PRO A 45 4.15 -3.06 -2.09
C PRO A 45 3.31 -3.90 -3.05
N ASP A 46 2.13 -4.33 -2.62
CA ASP A 46 1.13 -4.87 -3.53
C ASP A 46 0.58 -3.75 -4.43
N LEU A 47 1.13 -3.65 -5.65
CA LEU A 47 0.84 -2.56 -6.58
C LEU A 47 -0.59 -2.62 -7.14
N ASP A 48 -1.16 -3.82 -7.29
CA ASP A 48 -2.53 -4.00 -7.76
C ASP A 48 -3.50 -3.48 -6.69
N ALA A 49 -3.29 -3.89 -5.43
CA ALA A 49 -4.05 -3.36 -4.31
C ALA A 49 -3.85 -1.85 -4.15
N TYR A 50 -2.65 -1.33 -4.42
CA TYR A 50 -2.38 0.11 -4.35
C TYR A 50 -3.21 0.88 -5.37
N ALA A 51 -3.21 0.42 -6.62
CA ALA A 51 -3.97 1.05 -7.70
C ALA A 51 -5.49 1.00 -7.43
N GLU A 52 -5.99 -0.14 -6.95
CA GLU A 52 -7.39 -0.30 -6.57
C GLU A 52 -7.79 0.69 -5.46
N LYS A 53 -7.02 0.77 -4.38
CA LYS A 53 -7.30 1.70 -3.26
C LYS A 53 -7.17 3.17 -3.63
N LEU A 54 -6.26 3.51 -4.54
CA LEU A 54 -6.18 4.86 -5.07
C LEU A 54 -7.44 5.22 -5.87
N ALA A 55 -7.90 4.33 -6.74
CA ALA A 55 -9.13 4.52 -7.50
C ALA A 55 -10.37 4.61 -6.60
N GLU A 56 -10.48 3.76 -5.57
CA GLU A 56 -11.54 3.84 -4.56
C GLU A 56 -11.57 5.21 -3.88
N SER A 57 -10.41 5.72 -3.46
CA SER A 57 -10.29 7.04 -2.80
C SER A 57 -10.73 8.17 -3.73
N TYR A 58 -10.34 8.11 -5.01
CA TYR A 58 -10.78 9.07 -6.04
C TYR A 58 -12.30 9.06 -6.21
N ASN A 59 -12.89 7.89 -6.40
CA ASN A 59 -14.32 7.73 -6.60
C ASN A 59 -15.13 8.18 -5.37
N LYS A 60 -14.64 7.91 -4.17
CA LYS A 60 -15.25 8.35 -2.91
C LYS A 60 -15.27 9.87 -2.79
N LEU A 61 -14.15 10.53 -3.08
CA LEU A 61 -14.04 11.99 -3.04
C LEU A 61 -14.93 12.65 -4.10
N ASP A 62 -14.91 12.12 -5.33
CA ASP A 62 -15.75 12.61 -6.42
C ASP A 62 -17.25 12.52 -6.08
N SER A 63 -17.69 11.37 -5.57
CA SER A 63 -19.07 11.14 -5.13
C SER A 63 -19.50 12.07 -3.99
N ALA A 64 -18.56 12.55 -3.17
CA ALA A 64 -18.81 13.51 -2.11
C ALA A 64 -18.85 14.98 -2.60
N GLY A 65 -18.54 15.22 -3.88
CA GLY A 65 -18.50 16.55 -4.51
C GLY A 65 -17.13 17.22 -4.45
N TYR A 66 -16.05 16.46 -4.30
CA TYR A 66 -14.69 16.96 -4.22
C TYR A 66 -13.89 16.61 -5.48
N GLU A 67 -13.03 17.52 -5.94
CA GLU A 67 -11.99 17.26 -6.94
C GLU A 67 -10.70 16.83 -6.21
N VAL A 68 -10.04 15.77 -6.70
CA VAL A 68 -8.72 15.41 -6.16
C VAL A 68 -7.68 16.39 -6.67
N ILE A 69 -6.98 17.05 -5.75
CA ILE A 69 -5.98 18.08 -6.08
C ILE A 69 -4.55 17.69 -5.69
N ASN A 70 -4.37 16.68 -4.85
CA ASN A 70 -3.05 16.23 -4.44
C ASN A 70 -3.07 14.77 -3.95
N ILE A 71 -1.93 14.09 -4.09
CA ILE A 71 -1.66 12.78 -3.52
C ILE A 71 -0.33 12.86 -2.79
N VAL A 72 -0.33 12.55 -1.49
CA VAL A 72 0.88 12.53 -0.65
C VAL A 72 1.24 11.06 -0.35
N PRO A 73 2.37 10.54 -0.83
CA PRO A 73 2.80 9.18 -0.56
C PRO A 73 3.02 8.91 0.94
N ILE A 74 2.59 7.75 1.43
CA ILE A 74 2.87 7.25 2.77
C ILE A 74 4.05 6.28 2.67
N ASN A 75 5.20 6.72 3.19
CA ASN A 75 6.41 5.92 3.28
C ASN A 75 6.43 5.19 4.64
N ILE A 76 6.57 3.86 4.60
CA ILE A 76 6.67 3.02 5.80
C ILE A 76 8.11 2.53 5.93
N GLY A 77 8.72 2.81 7.09
CA GLY A 77 10.05 2.32 7.43
C GLY A 77 10.07 0.80 7.60
N SER A 78 11.13 0.16 7.12
CA SER A 78 11.32 -1.29 7.18
C SER A 78 12.80 -1.61 7.26
N SER A 79 13.13 -2.84 7.65
CA SER A 79 14.51 -3.30 7.74
C SER A 79 14.60 -4.77 7.37
N ASP A 80 15.62 -5.15 6.61
CA ASP A 80 15.93 -6.55 6.33
C ASP A 80 17.29 -6.91 6.93
N GLN A 81 17.40 -8.13 7.45
CA GLN A 81 18.66 -8.71 7.92
C GLN A 81 19.54 -9.04 6.72
N CYS A 82 20.79 -8.59 6.74
CA CYS A 82 21.77 -8.90 5.72
C CYS A 82 22.70 -10.02 6.18
N PHE A 83 22.98 -10.93 5.25
CA PHE A 83 23.91 -12.05 5.43
C PHE A 83 24.94 -12.06 4.30
N GLN A 84 26.18 -12.41 4.61
CA GLN A 84 27.18 -12.79 3.62
C GLN A 84 26.78 -14.09 2.89
N GLU A 85 27.45 -14.43 1.79
CA GLU A 85 27.21 -15.69 1.05
C GLU A 85 27.35 -16.94 1.94
N ASN A 86 28.21 -16.88 2.96
CA ASN A 86 28.40 -17.93 3.96
C ASN A 86 27.32 -17.95 5.07
N LYS A 87 26.24 -17.15 4.94
CA LYS A 87 25.15 -16.98 5.92
C LYS A 87 25.55 -16.33 7.25
N ASN A 88 26.72 -15.70 7.33
CA ASN A 88 27.06 -14.90 8.51
C ASN A 88 26.28 -13.59 8.48
N TYR A 89 25.60 -13.28 9.59
CA TYR A 89 24.88 -12.02 9.78
C TYR A 89 25.88 -10.85 9.79
N VAL A 90 25.58 -9.81 9.01
CA VAL A 90 26.44 -8.62 8.88
C VAL A 90 25.79 -7.31 9.32
N GLY A 91 24.52 -7.37 9.76
CA GLY A 91 23.77 -6.18 10.17
C GLY A 91 22.41 -6.11 9.49
N ASP A 92 21.67 -5.06 9.84
CA ASP A 92 20.37 -4.75 9.24
C ASP A 92 20.52 -3.59 8.25
N VAL A 93 19.82 -3.67 7.12
CA VAL A 93 19.68 -2.54 6.20
C VAL A 93 18.29 -1.92 6.38
N GLY A 94 18.26 -0.64 6.74
CA GLY A 94 17.03 0.14 6.85
C GLY A 94 16.63 0.71 5.50
N TYR A 95 15.34 0.67 5.18
CA TYR A 95 14.78 1.29 3.99
C TYR A 95 13.36 1.80 4.26
N SER A 96 12.79 2.55 3.32
CA SER A 96 11.40 3.00 3.39
C SER A 96 10.73 2.74 2.06
N ILE A 97 9.55 2.14 2.10
CA ILE A 97 8.76 1.82 0.92
C ILE A 97 7.43 2.55 0.95
N THR A 98 7.02 3.07 -0.21
CA THR A 98 5.70 3.66 -0.39
C THR A 98 4.66 2.55 -0.32
N ARG A 99 3.80 2.61 0.70
CA ARG A 99 2.78 1.58 0.97
C ARG A 99 1.39 2.16 1.14
N GLY A 100 1.19 3.41 0.76
CA GLY A 100 -0.11 4.06 0.83
C GLY A 100 -0.03 5.48 0.32
N ALA A 101 -1.15 6.17 0.39
CA ALA A 101 -1.20 7.59 0.12
C ALA A 101 -2.31 8.27 0.93
N VAL A 102 -2.11 9.56 1.16
CA VAL A 102 -3.17 10.50 1.54
C VAL A 102 -3.62 11.22 0.27
N VAL A 103 -4.91 11.14 -0.03
CA VAL A 103 -5.54 11.77 -1.19
C VAL A 103 -6.30 13.00 -0.71
N VAL A 104 -5.97 14.18 -1.26
CA VAL A 104 -6.56 15.45 -0.85
C VAL A 104 -7.64 15.86 -1.85
N GLY A 105 -8.86 15.97 -1.35
CA GLY A 105 -10.01 16.51 -2.07
C GLY A 105 -10.23 17.98 -1.76
N LYS A 106 -10.57 18.78 -2.77
CA LYS A 106 -11.06 20.15 -2.63
C LYS A 106 -12.50 20.22 -3.10
N LEU A 107 -13.36 20.91 -2.36
CA LEU A 107 -14.77 21.04 -2.71
C LEU A 107 -14.87 21.66 -4.11
N LYS A 108 -15.59 20.99 -5.03
CA LYS A 108 -15.83 21.54 -6.36
C LYS A 108 -16.58 22.85 -6.20
N SER A 109 -16.03 23.94 -6.73
CA SER A 109 -16.80 25.17 -6.89
C SER A 109 -17.95 24.87 -7.83
N GLU A 110 -19.20 25.15 -7.42
CA GLU A 110 -20.34 25.14 -8.33
C GLU A 110 -19.98 26.01 -9.52
N GLY A 111 -19.92 25.41 -10.71
CA GLY A 111 -19.57 26.12 -11.92
C GLY A 111 -20.58 27.22 -12.18
N ASN A 112 -20.13 28.47 -12.11
CA ASN A 112 -20.56 29.49 -13.07
C ASN A 112 -20.02 29.04 -14.44
N ASP A 113 -20.63 28.01 -15.02
CA ASP A 113 -20.43 27.70 -16.43
C ASP A 113 -21.19 28.79 -17.20
N LYS A 114 -20.42 29.78 -17.65
CA LYS A 114 -20.84 30.74 -18.69
C LYS A 114 -20.70 30.09 -20.05
#